data_AF-A0A4Y7QJ42-F1
#
_entry.id   AF-A0A4Y7QJ42-F1
#
_cell.length_a   1.000
_cell.length_b   1.000
_cell.length_c   1.000
_cell.angle_alpha   90.00
_cell.angle_beta   90.00
_cell.angle_gamma   90.00
#
_symmetry.space_group_name_H-M   'P 1'
#
loop_
_entity.id
_entity.type
_entity.pdbx_description
1 polymer ?
#
loop_
_entity_poly.entity_id
_entity_poly.type
_entity_poly.pdbx_seq_one_letter_code
_entity_poly.pdbx_strand_id
1 'polypeptide(L)'
;ITMHTAEKPPPFEPINLVEISSVENSKITGVSLYSGRAEITRLYKLNIKTGQNQVTITGLPRVLDQSSLRFEGRGAATIHDVTVSYTPAPPAVTTSTALSASELKKERTQKAIERCKKSLASLETYVGTLNVERIDVSQIGNVVEKYDTEAAKLDDKLLELGKQLQEADQEVQDERKKLAGPDRNVQLGLQASIGVFAELEGEAEIALIYGVTNASWKAAYDIRVDMQTKETPVTLIYQAAITQMKYLCCLKAWEDVPLTLETASPTFGVNIPQLHPWHLSVYKPEPPRPASFSRGAGGGGFAARRQLSALRDTAGIEEREEIQVYCETAPMTHREVDVSSKGNVSATFRVPGLITVPSDGEHHNVTIVELKLDAALSWISVPKEDTKTHLKVSNQIAMPFHVTFFVFHRSGEGQKCVGLALGS
;
A
#
# COMPACT_ATOMS: atom_id res chain seq x y z
N ILE A 1 21.14 -29.90 68.13
CA ILE A 1 20.19 -29.18 67.27
C ILE A 1 20.98 -28.06 66.60
N THR A 2 21.46 -28.31 65.38
CA THR A 2 22.29 -27.37 64.63
C THR A 2 21.36 -26.51 63.79
N MET A 3 21.40 -25.20 64.02
CA MET A 3 20.53 -24.22 63.34
C MET A 3 20.97 -24.05 61.89
N HIS A 4 20.09 -24.38 60.95
CA HIS A 4 20.22 -24.02 59.55
C HIS A 4 20.04 -22.51 59.40
N THR A 5 21.10 -21.83 59.00
CA THR A 5 21.09 -20.43 58.58
C THR A 5 20.32 -20.36 57.26
N ALA A 6 19.18 -19.68 57.25
CA ALA A 6 18.42 -19.42 56.03
C ALA A 6 19.20 -18.42 55.17
N GLU A 7 19.83 -18.94 54.11
CA GLU A 7 20.49 -18.14 53.09
C GLU A 7 19.44 -17.30 52.37
N LYS A 8 19.58 -15.98 52.45
CA LYS A 8 18.65 -15.02 51.84
C LYS A 8 18.70 -15.23 50.30
N PRO A 9 17.55 -15.30 49.60
CA PRO A 9 17.56 -15.51 48.16
C PRO A 9 18.38 -14.41 47.47
N PRO A 10 19.13 -14.75 46.40
CA PRO A 10 19.98 -13.80 45.71
C PRO A 10 19.16 -12.60 45.21
N PRO A 11 19.75 -11.38 45.19
CA PRO A 11 19.06 -10.20 44.68
C PRO A 11 18.68 -10.41 43.20
N PHE A 12 17.44 -10.05 42.84
CA PHE A 12 16.99 -10.08 41.45
C PHE A 12 17.93 -9.22 40.60
N GLU A 13 18.61 -9.84 39.64
CA GLU A 13 19.41 -9.12 38.67
C GLU A 13 18.51 -8.19 37.85
N PRO A 14 18.96 -6.96 37.52
CA PRO A 14 18.16 -6.03 36.73
C PRO A 14 17.91 -6.59 35.33
N ILE A 15 16.65 -6.60 34.90
CA ILE A 15 16.26 -7.02 33.55
C ILE A 15 16.93 -6.10 32.53
N ASN A 16 17.64 -6.70 31.57
CA ASN A 16 18.24 -5.95 30.47
C ASN A 16 17.16 -5.60 29.44
N LEU A 17 16.83 -4.32 29.29
CA LEU A 17 15.85 -3.84 28.31
C LEU A 17 16.55 -3.54 26.98
N VAL A 18 16.04 -4.13 25.90
CA VAL A 18 16.54 -3.94 24.53
C VAL A 18 15.40 -3.47 23.65
N GLU A 19 15.39 -2.19 23.27
CA GLU A 19 14.39 -1.63 22.38
C GLU A 19 14.95 -1.51 20.96
N ILE A 20 14.23 -2.06 19.98
CA ILE A 20 14.64 -2.07 18.57
C ILE A 20 13.46 -1.69 17.67
N SER A 21 13.79 -1.00 16.57
CA SER A 21 12.83 -0.65 15.53
C SER A 21 12.76 -1.75 14.48
N SER A 22 11.55 -2.16 14.10
CA SER A 22 11.36 -3.18 13.06
C SER A 22 11.95 -2.75 11.71
N VAL A 23 12.01 -1.45 11.43
CA VAL A 23 12.45 -0.93 10.13
C VAL A 23 13.96 -0.73 10.08
N GLU A 24 14.56 -0.24 11.17
CA GLU A 24 15.96 0.16 11.19
C GLU A 24 16.89 -0.99 11.59
N ASN A 25 16.41 -1.90 12.44
CA ASN A 25 17.24 -2.95 13.03
C ASN A 25 16.98 -4.34 12.43
N SER A 26 16.18 -4.44 11.35
CA SER A 26 15.85 -5.72 10.72
C SER A 26 16.33 -5.79 9.27
N LYS A 27 16.58 -7.02 8.83
CA LYS A 27 16.74 -7.36 7.41
C LYS A 27 15.71 -8.40 7.01
N ILE A 28 14.99 -8.18 5.91
CA ILE A 28 14.12 -9.21 5.34
C ILE A 28 15.02 -10.26 4.70
N THR A 29 14.97 -11.49 5.21
CA THR A 29 15.81 -12.61 4.75
C THR A 29 15.07 -13.57 3.84
N GLY A 30 13.73 -13.52 3.82
CA GLY A 30 12.91 -14.36 2.95
C GLY A 30 11.48 -13.87 2.87
N VAL A 31 10.88 -14.07 1.70
CA VAL A 31 9.46 -13.85 1.45
C VAL A 31 8.87 -15.08 0.78
N SER A 32 7.80 -15.62 1.36
CA SER A 32 6.99 -16.68 0.76
C SER A 32 5.63 -16.12 0.36
N LEU A 33 5.33 -16.13 -0.94
CA LEU A 33 4.15 -15.52 -1.50
C LEU A 33 3.09 -16.58 -1.83
N TYR A 34 1.89 -16.33 -1.34
CA TYR A 34 0.71 -17.19 -1.47
C TYR A 34 -0.38 -16.49 -2.30
N SER A 35 -1.48 -17.19 -2.57
CA SER A 35 -2.68 -16.62 -3.18
C SER A 35 -3.39 -15.66 -2.20
N GLY A 36 -2.94 -14.41 -2.14
CA GLY A 36 -3.55 -13.32 -1.35
C GLY A 36 -2.88 -13.01 -0.01
N ARG A 37 -1.80 -13.72 0.32
CA ARG A 37 -0.97 -13.46 1.51
C ARG A 37 0.51 -13.57 1.18
N ALA A 38 1.35 -12.90 1.97
CA ALA A 38 2.78 -13.17 1.99
C ALA A 38 3.20 -13.51 3.42
N GLU A 39 4.12 -14.45 3.58
CA GLU A 39 4.85 -14.67 4.81
C GLU A 39 6.21 -13.98 4.68
N ILE A 40 6.55 -13.15 5.68
CA ILE A 40 7.77 -12.37 5.73
C ILE A 40 8.63 -12.89 6.87
N THR A 41 9.89 -13.20 6.57
CA THR A 41 10.92 -13.51 7.58
C THR A 41 11.87 -12.33 7.73
N ARG A 42 11.93 -11.76 8.93
CA ARG A 42 12.87 -10.69 9.30
C ARG A 42 13.89 -11.21 10.32
N LEU A 43 15.14 -10.89 10.12
CA LEU A 43 16.22 -11.24 11.05
C LEU A 43 16.68 -10.01 11.84
N TYR A 44 16.80 -10.15 13.15
CA TYR A 44 17.36 -9.18 14.07
C TYR A 44 18.62 -9.76 14.71
N LYS A 45 19.69 -8.97 14.77
CA LYS A 45 20.93 -9.31 15.47
C LYS A 45 21.02 -8.49 16.75
N LEU A 46 21.19 -9.16 17.88
CA LEU A 46 21.10 -8.54 19.20
C LEU A 46 22.25 -9.01 20.09
N ASN A 47 22.73 -8.10 20.94
CA ASN A 47 23.68 -8.43 22.00
C ASN A 47 22.89 -8.64 23.29
N ILE A 48 22.88 -9.87 23.79
CA ILE A 48 22.11 -10.29 24.95
C ILE A 48 23.05 -10.44 26.14
N LYS A 49 22.64 -9.97 27.32
CA LYS A 49 23.41 -10.10 28.56
C LYS A 49 23.03 -11.37 29.31
N THR A 50 23.91 -11.86 30.18
CA THR A 50 23.56 -12.92 31.12
C THR A 50 22.33 -12.54 31.95
N GLY A 51 21.43 -13.51 32.17
CA GLY A 51 20.19 -13.34 32.92
C GLY A 51 18.99 -13.01 32.02
N GLN A 52 18.04 -12.24 32.57
CA GLN A 52 16.77 -11.91 31.91
C GLN A 52 16.91 -10.67 31.02
N ASN A 53 16.47 -10.80 29.78
CA ASN A 53 16.46 -9.76 28.77
C ASN A 53 15.04 -9.58 28.25
N GLN A 54 14.60 -8.34 28.09
CA GLN A 54 13.31 -8.03 27.50
C GLN A 54 13.55 -7.25 26.21
N VAL A 55 13.27 -7.89 25.08
CA VAL A 55 13.43 -7.33 23.74
C VAL A 55 12.09 -6.77 23.27
N THR A 56 12.00 -5.48 23.00
CA THR A 56 10.81 -4.83 22.47
C THR A 56 11.05 -4.38 21.04
N ILE A 57 10.34 -4.99 20.10
CA ILE A 57 10.35 -4.65 18.68
C ILE A 57 9.20 -3.69 18.41
N THR A 58 9.52 -2.42 18.12
CA THR A 58 8.52 -1.38 17.81
C THR A 58 8.34 -1.20 16.30
N GLY A 59 7.21 -0.60 15.91
CA GLY A 59 6.97 -0.25 14.51
C GLY A 59 6.62 -1.43 13.62
N LEU A 60 5.91 -2.43 14.15
CA LEU A 60 5.39 -3.55 13.35
C LEU A 60 4.13 -3.12 12.57
N PRO A 61 3.94 -3.62 11.33
CA PRO A 61 2.77 -3.28 10.52
C PRO A 61 1.45 -3.75 11.16
N ARG A 62 0.43 -2.89 11.23
CA ARG A 62 -0.91 -3.25 11.73
C ARG A 62 -1.61 -4.37 10.95
N VAL A 63 -1.15 -4.61 9.74
CA VAL A 63 -1.71 -5.58 8.78
C VAL A 63 -1.13 -6.97 9.01
N LEU A 64 -0.12 -7.07 9.86
CA LEU A 64 0.42 -8.36 10.28
C LEU A 64 -0.71 -9.17 10.94
N ASP A 65 -0.81 -10.43 10.54
CA ASP A 65 -1.73 -11.36 11.15
C ASP A 65 -1.13 -11.86 12.46
N GLN A 66 -1.64 -11.35 13.59
CA GLN A 66 -1.13 -11.67 14.93
C GLN A 66 -1.16 -13.17 15.23
N SER A 67 -2.07 -13.93 14.61
CA SER A 67 -2.18 -15.39 14.79
C SER A 67 -1.09 -16.17 14.06
N SER A 68 -0.43 -15.54 13.09
CA SER A 68 0.67 -16.13 12.31
C SER A 68 2.05 -15.80 12.87
N LEU A 69 2.13 -14.98 13.91
CA LEU A 69 3.38 -14.48 14.46
C LEU A 69 4.20 -15.61 15.09
N ARG A 70 5.43 -15.80 14.63
CA ARG A 70 6.36 -16.80 15.12
C ARG A 70 7.73 -16.17 15.33
N PHE A 71 8.42 -16.63 16.37
CA PHE A 71 9.79 -16.22 16.67
C PHE A 71 10.68 -17.46 16.71
N GLU A 72 11.80 -17.39 16.01
CA GLU A 72 12.86 -18.38 16.06
C GLU A 72 14.12 -17.73 16.61
N GLY A 73 14.65 -18.27 17.71
CA GLY A 73 15.92 -17.80 18.29
C GLY A 73 17.09 -18.66 17.84
N ARG A 74 18.23 -18.01 17.55
CA ARG A 74 19.52 -18.67 17.36
C ARG A 74 20.55 -18.02 18.30
N GLY A 75 21.30 -18.83 19.04
CA GLY A 75 22.26 -18.37 20.04
C GLY A 75 22.09 -19.09 21.38
N ALA A 76 22.96 -18.81 22.34
CA ALA A 76 22.92 -19.39 23.69
C ALA A 76 21.87 -18.71 24.59
N ALA A 77 20.62 -18.65 24.11
CA ALA A 77 19.52 -17.99 24.80
C ALA A 77 18.18 -18.69 24.54
N THR A 78 17.24 -18.58 25.50
CA THR A 78 15.91 -19.21 25.46
C THR A 78 14.81 -18.16 25.51
N ILE A 79 13.87 -18.23 24.57
CA ILE A 79 12.69 -17.37 24.51
C ILE A 79 11.65 -17.91 25.51
N HIS A 80 11.18 -17.05 26.42
CA HIS A 80 10.24 -17.42 27.49
C HIS A 80 8.82 -16.98 27.17
N ASP A 81 8.63 -15.71 26.84
CA ASP A 81 7.33 -15.12 26.57
C ASP A 81 7.39 -14.21 25.35
N VAL A 82 6.25 -14.12 24.67
CA VAL A 82 6.04 -13.25 23.52
C VAL A 82 4.67 -12.61 23.68
N THR A 83 4.64 -11.29 23.73
CA THR A 83 3.41 -10.52 23.84
C THR A 83 3.36 -9.49 22.72
N VAL A 84 2.23 -9.43 22.01
CA VAL A 84 1.98 -8.41 20.98
C VAL A 84 1.00 -7.40 21.54
N SER A 85 1.33 -6.12 21.40
CA SER A 85 0.43 -5.04 21.80
C SER A 85 0.44 -3.91 20.78
N TYR A 86 -0.55 -3.03 20.87
CA TYR A 86 -0.46 -1.75 20.18
C TYR A 86 0.60 -0.88 20.84
N THR A 87 1.38 -0.17 20.04
CA THR A 87 2.31 0.85 20.53
C THR A 87 1.48 1.98 21.15
N PRO A 88 1.63 2.25 22.45
CA PRO A 88 0.92 3.35 23.09
C PRO A 88 1.21 4.67 22.39
N ALA A 89 0.21 5.54 22.27
CA ALA A 89 0.46 6.95 22.00
C ALA A 89 1.30 7.51 23.17
N PRO A 90 2.45 8.18 22.93
CA PRO A 90 3.05 8.96 23.99
C PRO A 90 1.96 9.93 24.48
N PRO A 91 1.90 10.20 25.78
CA PRO A 91 0.98 11.20 26.29
C PRO A 91 1.19 12.47 25.47
N ALA A 92 0.14 12.96 24.83
CA ALA A 92 0.22 14.18 24.04
C ALA A 92 0.71 15.28 24.98
N VAL A 93 1.94 15.76 24.75
CA VAL A 93 2.45 16.92 25.48
C VAL A 93 1.71 18.11 24.90
N THR A 94 0.54 18.39 25.45
CA THR A 94 -0.37 19.43 24.95
C THR A 94 0.10 20.82 25.32
N THR A 95 1.03 20.94 26.27
CA THR A 95 1.52 22.21 26.78
C THR A 95 3.03 22.21 26.90
N SER A 96 3.65 23.24 26.33
CA SER A 96 5.02 23.64 26.64
C SER A 96 5.03 25.12 26.99
N THR A 97 6.01 25.53 27.79
CA THR A 97 6.22 26.94 28.13
C THR A 97 6.43 27.78 26.87
N ALA A 98 7.17 27.25 25.89
CA ALA A 98 7.38 27.86 24.59
C ALA A 98 6.07 28.04 23.79
N LEU A 99 5.23 27.00 23.70
CA LEU A 99 3.94 27.06 23.02
C LEU A 99 3.04 28.13 23.64
N SER A 100 2.93 28.13 24.97
CA SER A 100 2.10 29.11 25.69
C SER A 100 2.58 30.55 25.49
N ALA A 101 3.90 30.77 25.39
CA ALA A 101 4.47 32.07 25.12
C ALA A 101 4.15 32.55 23.69
N SER A 102 4.25 31.67 22.69
CA SER A 102 3.91 31.98 21.30
C SER A 102 2.40 32.20 21.10
N GLU A 103 1.54 31.44 21.77
CA GLU A 103 0.08 31.66 21.76
C GLU A 103 -0.29 33.00 22.40
N LEU A 104 0.35 33.38 23.51
CA LEU A 104 0.16 34.67 24.15
C LEU A 104 0.64 35.83 23.26
N LYS A 105 1.78 35.65 22.56
CA LYS A 105 2.29 36.61 21.57
C LYS A 105 1.28 36.81 20.45
N LYS A 106 0.74 35.73 19.88
CA LYS A 106 -0.32 35.77 18.86
C LYS A 106 -1.55 36.52 19.35
N GLU A 107 -2.05 36.22 20.55
CA GLU A 107 -3.22 36.88 21.13
C GLU A 107 -2.99 38.39 21.33
N ARG A 108 -1.81 38.78 21.81
CA ARG A 108 -1.44 40.20 21.98
C ARG A 108 -1.40 40.94 20.65
N THR A 109 -0.80 40.35 19.61
CA THR A 109 -0.75 40.93 18.27
C THR A 109 -2.14 41.07 17.67
N GLN A 110 -3.00 40.06 17.81
CA GLN A 110 -4.39 40.12 17.35
C GLN A 110 -5.17 41.26 18.03
N LYS A 111 -5.04 41.41 19.36
CA LYS A 111 -5.64 42.53 20.10
C LYS A 111 -5.06 43.89 19.68
N ALA A 112 -3.80 43.95 19.26
CA ALA A 112 -3.20 45.18 18.73
C ALA A 112 -3.77 45.55 17.35
N ILE A 113 -3.97 44.56 16.47
CA ILE A 113 -4.61 44.73 15.15
C ILE A 113 -6.04 45.27 15.33
N GLU A 114 -6.83 44.65 16.22
CA GLU A 114 -8.20 45.10 16.50
C GLU A 114 -8.25 46.54 17.02
N ARG A 115 -7.29 46.94 17.87
CA ARG A 115 -7.18 48.33 18.34
C ARG A 115 -6.86 49.28 17.20
N CYS A 116 -5.93 48.93 16.30
CA CYS A 116 -5.60 49.77 15.15
C CYS A 116 -6.79 49.91 14.19
N LYS A 117 -7.50 48.82 13.89
CA LYS A 117 -8.73 48.86 13.07
C LYS A 117 -9.81 49.76 13.67
N LYS A 118 -10.04 49.66 14.98
CA LYS A 118 -11.00 50.55 15.68
C LYS A 118 -10.56 52.02 15.62
N SER A 119 -9.26 52.28 15.77
CA SER A 119 -8.71 53.65 15.65
C SER A 119 -8.92 54.23 14.26
N LEU A 120 -8.66 53.44 13.21
CA LEU A 120 -8.85 53.84 11.82
C LEU A 120 -10.33 54.12 11.54
N ALA A 121 -11.23 53.22 11.93
CA ALA A 121 -12.68 53.43 11.80
C ALA A 121 -13.17 54.69 12.56
N SER A 122 -12.58 55.01 13.71
CA SER A 122 -12.92 56.23 14.45
C SER A 122 -12.45 57.50 13.74
N LEU A 123 -11.29 57.46 13.08
CA LEU A 123 -10.77 58.55 12.25
C LEU A 123 -11.63 58.77 11.00
N GLU A 124 -12.02 57.69 10.31
CA GLU A 124 -12.95 57.74 9.18
C GLU A 124 -14.29 58.34 9.58
N THR A 125 -14.83 57.92 10.73
CA THR A 125 -16.08 58.46 11.28
C THR A 125 -15.93 59.95 11.61
N TYR A 126 -14.81 60.35 12.21
CA TYR A 126 -14.53 61.75 12.52
C TYR A 126 -14.57 62.62 11.27
N VAL A 127 -13.84 62.25 10.21
CA VAL A 127 -13.82 62.98 8.94
C VAL A 127 -15.20 62.96 8.27
N GLY A 128 -15.92 61.83 8.30
CA GLY A 128 -17.27 61.70 7.74
C GLY A 128 -18.35 62.52 8.45
N THR A 129 -18.13 62.93 9.71
CA THR A 129 -19.06 63.79 10.47
C THR A 129 -18.78 65.29 10.36
N LEU A 130 -17.70 65.69 9.67
CA LEU A 130 -17.37 67.09 9.47
C LEU A 130 -18.42 67.77 8.58
N ASN A 131 -19.04 68.84 9.11
CA ASN A 131 -20.12 69.55 8.45
C ASN A 131 -19.56 70.83 7.78
N VAL A 132 -19.71 70.93 6.46
CA VAL A 132 -19.08 71.96 5.61
C VAL A 132 -19.52 73.38 5.98
N GLU A 133 -20.70 73.56 6.58
CA GLU A 133 -21.24 74.86 7.00
C GLU A 133 -20.55 75.46 8.23
N ARG A 134 -19.75 74.69 8.98
CA ARG A 134 -19.14 75.12 10.26
C ARG A 134 -17.63 75.22 10.23
N ILE A 135 -16.99 74.94 9.09
CA ILE A 135 -15.54 74.87 8.95
C ILE A 135 -15.09 75.89 7.91
N ASP A 136 -14.10 76.71 8.27
CA ASP A 136 -13.48 77.64 7.34
C ASP A 136 -12.76 76.87 6.21
N VAL A 137 -13.01 77.26 4.96
CA VAL A 137 -12.51 76.57 3.75
C VAL A 137 -10.98 76.51 3.74
N SER A 138 -10.30 77.48 4.39
CA SER A 138 -8.84 77.50 4.53
C SER A 138 -8.27 76.36 5.39
N GLN A 139 -9.07 75.77 6.30
CA GLN A 139 -8.62 74.76 7.26
C GLN A 139 -8.86 73.32 6.77
N ILE A 140 -9.66 73.13 5.72
CA ILE A 140 -10.00 71.81 5.18
C ILE A 140 -8.75 71.07 4.69
N GLY A 141 -7.85 71.76 3.98
CA GLY A 141 -6.60 71.16 3.49
C GLY A 141 -5.75 70.57 4.62
N ASN A 142 -5.62 71.30 5.74
CA ASN A 142 -4.86 70.85 6.91
C ASN A 142 -5.50 69.63 7.62
N VAL A 143 -6.83 69.53 7.61
CA VAL A 143 -7.55 68.39 8.21
C VAL A 143 -7.37 67.13 7.38
N VAL A 144 -7.48 67.24 6.05
CA VAL A 144 -7.25 66.13 5.12
C VAL A 144 -5.81 65.65 5.19
N GLU A 145 -4.84 66.56 5.15
CA GLU A 145 -3.41 66.20 5.24
C GLU A 145 -3.06 65.47 6.55
N LYS A 146 -3.61 65.94 7.68
CA LYS A 146 -3.43 65.26 8.98
C LYS A 146 -4.10 63.90 9.02
N TYR A 147 -5.30 63.78 8.46
CA TYR A 147 -5.99 62.50 8.33
C TYR A 147 -5.16 61.52 7.51
N ASP A 148 -4.72 61.90 6.31
CA ASP A 148 -3.95 61.04 5.42
C ASP A 148 -2.64 60.59 6.10
N THR A 149 -1.98 61.50 6.81
CA THR A 149 -0.75 61.20 7.54
C THR A 149 -0.98 60.21 8.69
N GLU A 150 -2.04 60.37 9.48
CA GLU A 150 -2.36 59.45 10.59
C GLU A 150 -2.94 58.12 10.10
N ALA A 151 -3.73 58.12 9.04
CA ALA A 151 -4.23 56.91 8.37
C ALA A 151 -3.07 56.09 7.81
N ALA A 152 -2.13 56.69 7.09
CA ALA A 152 -0.94 56.02 6.58
C ALA A 152 -0.12 55.35 7.70
N LYS A 153 0.08 56.04 8.84
CA LYS A 153 0.76 55.46 10.00
C LYS A 153 0.02 54.27 10.61
N LEU A 154 -1.32 54.28 10.60
CA LEU A 154 -2.12 53.16 11.10
C LEU A 154 -2.10 51.99 10.13
N ASP A 155 -2.12 52.24 8.83
CA ASP A 155 -1.98 51.23 7.78
C ASP A 155 -0.62 50.55 7.84
N ASP A 156 0.48 51.32 7.96
CA ASP A 156 1.83 50.78 8.14
C ASP A 156 1.92 49.89 9.39
N LYS A 157 1.31 50.32 10.50
CA LYS A 157 1.22 49.51 11.73
C LYS A 157 0.40 48.24 11.53
N LEU A 158 -0.69 48.29 10.75
CA LEU A 158 -1.50 47.12 10.44
C LEU A 158 -0.72 46.10 9.61
N LEU A 159 0.06 46.56 8.62
CA LEU A 159 0.94 45.70 7.82
C LEU A 159 2.00 45.02 8.69
N GLU A 160 2.67 45.78 9.55
CA GLU A 160 3.69 45.26 10.46
C GLU A 160 3.09 44.26 11.47
N LEU A 161 1.96 44.59 12.10
CA LEU A 161 1.28 43.68 13.01
C LEU A 161 0.76 42.43 12.28
N GLY A 162 0.32 42.56 11.03
CA GLY A 162 -0.08 41.43 10.19
C GLY A 162 1.09 40.46 9.94
N LYS A 163 2.28 41.00 9.65
CA LYS A 163 3.51 40.21 9.53
C LYS A 163 3.85 39.50 10.84
N GLN A 164 3.81 40.22 11.96
CA GLN A 164 4.07 39.63 13.29
C GLN A 164 3.06 38.55 13.68
N LEU A 165 1.79 38.68 13.25
CA LEU A 165 0.77 37.66 13.47
C LEU A 165 1.09 36.40 12.68
N GLN A 166 1.49 36.54 11.41
CA GLN A 166 1.90 35.41 10.56
C GLN A 166 3.13 34.70 11.13
N GLU A 167 4.14 35.44 11.59
CA GLU A 167 5.32 34.88 12.25
C GLU A 167 4.96 34.14 13.54
N ALA A 168 4.11 34.73 14.39
CA ALA A 168 3.64 34.09 15.61
C ALA A 168 2.81 32.82 15.32
N ASP A 169 2.00 32.83 14.24
CA ASP A 169 1.26 31.65 13.80
C ASP A 169 2.20 30.53 13.35
N GLN A 170 3.25 30.87 12.59
CA GLN A 170 4.26 29.91 12.15
C GLN A 170 5.00 29.30 13.36
N GLU A 171 5.43 30.12 14.33
CA GLU A 171 6.05 29.66 15.58
C GLU A 171 5.14 28.69 16.34
N VAL A 172 3.85 28.99 16.47
CA VAL A 172 2.86 28.10 17.12
C VAL A 172 2.73 26.78 16.36
N GLN A 173 2.67 26.81 15.02
CA GLN A 173 2.58 25.60 14.22
C GLN A 173 3.83 24.72 14.35
N ASP A 174 5.01 25.33 14.35
CA ASP A 174 6.27 24.61 14.47
C ASP A 174 6.42 23.99 15.86
N GLU A 175 6.06 24.69 16.94
CA GLU A 175 6.06 24.08 18.27
C GLU A 175 5.01 22.99 18.43
N ARG A 176 3.82 23.14 17.84
CA ARG A 176 2.82 22.07 17.81
C ARG A 176 3.33 20.83 17.08
N LYS A 177 4.04 21.00 15.97
CA LYS A 177 4.67 19.88 15.24
C LYS A 177 5.76 19.21 16.08
N LYS A 178 6.61 19.99 16.75
CA LYS A 178 7.64 19.43 17.66
C LYS A 178 7.01 18.66 18.82
N LEU A 179 5.91 19.16 19.39
CA LEU A 179 5.18 18.50 20.48
C LEU A 179 4.41 17.25 20.02
N ALA A 180 3.91 17.24 18.79
CA ALA A 180 3.28 16.06 18.19
C ALA A 180 4.27 14.92 17.96
N GLY A 181 5.58 15.22 17.92
CA GLY A 181 6.63 14.27 17.61
C GLY A 181 6.71 13.98 16.09
N PRO A 182 7.63 13.09 15.67
CA PRO A 182 7.71 12.67 14.27
C PRO A 182 6.36 12.07 13.83
N ASP A 183 5.96 12.36 12.58
CA ASP A 183 4.74 11.82 11.98
C ASP A 183 4.71 10.30 12.19
N ARG A 184 3.87 9.87 13.14
CA ARG A 184 3.71 8.45 13.42
C ARG A 184 3.10 7.85 12.19
N ASN A 185 3.83 6.91 11.59
CA ASN A 185 3.24 6.07 10.58
C ASN A 185 2.14 5.25 11.25
N VAL A 186 0.89 5.68 11.09
CA VAL A 186 -0.29 5.05 11.72
C VAL A 186 -0.34 3.56 11.40
N GLN A 187 0.23 3.14 10.26
CA GLN A 187 0.28 1.76 9.81
C GLN A 187 1.32 0.92 10.56
N LEU A 188 2.30 1.51 11.26
CA LEU A 188 3.31 0.84 12.11
C LEU A 188 2.99 0.97 13.60
N GLY A 189 1.77 0.58 13.98
CA GLY A 189 1.25 0.79 15.32
C GLY A 189 1.31 -0.44 16.25
N LEU A 190 1.98 -1.53 15.85
CA LEU A 190 2.14 -2.71 16.70
C LEU A 190 3.57 -2.80 17.26
N GLN A 191 3.69 -3.43 18.42
CA GLN A 191 4.96 -3.79 19.04
C GLN A 191 4.91 -5.23 19.56
N ALA A 192 6.04 -5.90 19.56
CA ALA A 192 6.21 -7.23 20.16
C ALA A 192 7.23 -7.16 21.30
N SER A 193 6.85 -7.61 22.48
CA SER A 193 7.72 -7.75 23.64
C SER A 193 8.07 -9.23 23.82
N ILE A 194 9.36 -9.55 23.84
CA ILE A 194 9.89 -10.90 23.90
C ILE A 194 10.81 -11.00 25.12
N GLY A 195 10.49 -11.86 26.09
CA GLY A 195 11.43 -12.18 27.16
C GLY A 195 12.37 -13.29 26.74
N VAL A 196 13.65 -13.03 26.91
CA VAL A 196 14.76 -13.91 26.54
C VAL A 196 15.65 -14.10 27.76
N PHE A 197 16.01 -15.34 28.05
CA PHE A 197 16.96 -15.67 29.11
C PHE A 197 18.25 -16.19 28.49
N ALA A 198 19.40 -15.67 28.90
CA ALA A 198 20.70 -16.14 28.44
C ALA A 198 21.56 -16.56 29.62
N GLU A 199 22.18 -17.74 29.52
CA GLU A 199 23.12 -18.23 30.54
C GLU A 199 24.46 -17.49 30.47
N LEU A 200 24.83 -17.00 29.29
CA LEU A 200 26.06 -16.27 29.01
C LEU A 200 25.75 -15.06 28.14
N GLU A 201 26.50 -13.97 28.35
CA GLU A 201 26.47 -12.82 27.45
C GLU A 201 27.01 -13.20 26.07
N GLY A 202 26.32 -12.78 25.01
CA GLY A 202 26.71 -13.10 23.64
C GLY A 202 25.76 -12.55 22.58
N GLU A 203 26.16 -12.75 21.31
CA GLU A 203 25.33 -12.45 20.15
C GLU A 203 24.21 -13.49 19.99
N ALA A 204 23.00 -13.01 19.75
CA ALA A 204 21.85 -13.83 19.39
C ALA A 204 21.12 -13.25 18.18
N GLU A 205 20.54 -14.14 17.39
CA GLU A 205 19.70 -13.77 16.26
C GLU A 205 18.25 -14.17 16.55
N ILE A 206 17.33 -13.24 16.31
CA ILE A 206 15.89 -13.51 16.39
C ILE A 206 15.31 -13.38 14.99
N ALA A 207 14.76 -14.48 14.47
CA ALA A 207 13.97 -14.51 13.25
C ALA A 207 12.49 -14.31 13.59
N LEU A 208 11.92 -13.21 13.12
CA LEU A 208 10.51 -12.89 13.22
C LEU A 208 9.82 -13.30 11.92
N ILE A 209 8.87 -14.22 12.01
CA ILE A 209 8.08 -14.72 10.89
C ILE A 209 6.63 -14.28 11.10
N TYR A 210 6.03 -13.65 10.09
CA TYR A 210 4.64 -13.23 10.15
C TYR A 210 4.00 -13.18 8.77
N GLY A 211 2.71 -13.51 8.73
CA GLY A 211 1.85 -13.34 7.58
C GLY A 211 1.33 -11.91 7.46
N VAL A 212 1.24 -11.45 6.22
CA VAL A 212 0.60 -10.18 5.83
C VAL A 212 -0.42 -10.43 4.74
N THR A 213 -1.50 -9.66 4.77
CA THR A 213 -2.54 -9.68 3.74
C THR A 213 -2.20 -8.70 2.61
N ASN A 214 -2.88 -8.83 1.47
CA ASN A 214 -2.77 -7.93 0.32
C ASN A 214 -1.43 -7.96 -0.45
N ALA A 215 -0.77 -9.11 -0.42
CA ALA A 215 0.25 -9.48 -1.38
C ALA A 215 -0.21 -10.78 -2.05
N SER A 216 -0.16 -10.86 -3.37
CA SER A 216 -0.63 -12.04 -4.09
C SER A 216 0.20 -12.29 -5.33
N TRP A 217 0.19 -13.52 -5.80
CA TRP A 217 0.67 -13.84 -7.13
C TRP A 217 -0.37 -14.64 -7.90
N LYS A 218 -0.30 -14.55 -9.22
CA LYS A 218 -1.07 -15.38 -10.15
C LYS A 218 -0.16 -16.00 -11.19
N ALA A 219 -0.48 -17.22 -11.57
CA ALA A 219 0.13 -17.89 -12.72
C ALA A 219 -0.17 -17.11 -14.00
N ALA A 220 0.86 -16.81 -14.77
CA ALA A 220 0.79 -16.24 -16.11
C ALA A 220 1.61 -17.13 -17.05
N TYR A 221 1.20 -17.19 -18.32
CA TYR A 221 1.87 -18.02 -19.32
C TYR A 221 2.09 -17.19 -20.59
N ASP A 222 3.33 -17.13 -21.08
CA ASP A 222 3.68 -16.65 -22.41
C ASP A 222 4.05 -17.86 -23.26
N ILE A 223 3.30 -18.08 -24.34
CA ILE A 223 3.55 -19.19 -25.26
C ILE A 223 4.01 -18.60 -26.59
N ARG A 224 5.19 -19.05 -27.01
CA ARG A 224 5.79 -18.68 -28.28
C ARG A 224 5.88 -19.91 -29.15
N VAL A 225 5.44 -19.78 -30.39
CA VAL A 225 5.56 -20.83 -31.39
C VAL A 225 6.58 -20.40 -32.42
N ASP A 226 7.64 -21.19 -32.59
CA ASP A 226 8.59 -21.08 -33.67
C ASP A 226 8.22 -22.11 -34.74
N MET A 227 8.04 -21.63 -35.97
CA MET A 227 7.67 -22.46 -37.11
C MET A 227 8.86 -22.96 -37.92
N GLN A 228 10.08 -22.52 -37.59
CA GLN A 228 11.30 -22.91 -38.32
C GLN A 228 11.92 -24.20 -37.75
N THR A 229 11.76 -24.43 -36.44
CA THR A 229 12.28 -25.62 -35.76
C THR A 229 11.28 -26.78 -35.85
N LYS A 230 11.74 -27.93 -36.36
CA LYS A 230 10.94 -29.17 -36.38
C LYS A 230 10.90 -29.87 -35.03
N GLU A 231 11.91 -29.62 -34.20
CA GLU A 231 12.05 -30.19 -32.85
C GLU A 231 11.69 -29.10 -31.83
N THR A 232 10.72 -29.36 -30.96
CA THR A 232 10.22 -28.43 -29.93
C THR A 232 9.76 -27.06 -30.47
N PRO A 233 8.75 -27.00 -31.36
CA PRO A 233 8.30 -25.75 -31.96
C PRO A 233 7.62 -24.79 -30.96
N VAL A 234 7.37 -25.23 -29.72
CA VAL A 234 6.65 -24.45 -28.72
C VAL A 234 7.56 -24.16 -27.53
N THR A 235 7.72 -22.88 -27.22
CA THR A 235 8.34 -22.40 -25.98
C THR A 235 7.25 -21.91 -25.05
N LEU A 236 7.07 -22.57 -23.91
CA LEU A 236 6.17 -22.16 -22.83
C LEU A 236 7.00 -21.49 -21.73
N ILE A 237 6.74 -20.21 -21.51
CA ILE A 237 7.34 -19.43 -20.42
C ILE A 237 6.29 -19.35 -19.32
N TYR A 238 6.53 -20.05 -18.21
CA TYR A 238 5.71 -19.94 -17.01
C TYR A 238 6.19 -18.75 -16.19
N GLN A 239 5.27 -17.85 -15.88
CA GLN A 239 5.54 -16.61 -15.15
C GLN A 239 4.62 -16.49 -13.93
N ALA A 240 5.08 -15.75 -12.93
CA ALA A 240 4.26 -15.27 -11.83
C ALA A 240 4.06 -13.78 -11.97
N ALA A 241 2.79 -13.36 -12.08
CA ALA A 241 2.40 -11.97 -11.95
C ALA A 241 2.21 -11.65 -10.46
N ILE A 242 3.17 -10.95 -9.87
CA ILE A 242 3.20 -10.58 -8.45
C ILE A 242 2.58 -9.20 -8.28
N THR A 243 1.74 -9.04 -7.26
CA THR A 243 1.20 -7.74 -6.86
C THR A 243 1.42 -7.49 -5.38
N GLN A 244 1.91 -6.29 -5.08
CA GLN A 244 2.12 -5.81 -3.72
C GLN A 244 1.50 -4.42 -3.56
N MET A 245 0.49 -4.30 -2.69
CA MET A 245 -0.19 -3.03 -2.47
C MET A 245 0.56 -2.12 -1.49
N LYS A 246 0.75 -0.87 -1.93
CA LYS A 246 1.54 0.22 -1.31
C LYS A 246 1.25 0.51 0.16
N TYR A 247 0.02 0.30 0.61
CA TYR A 247 -0.51 0.95 1.82
C TYR A 247 -0.56 0.06 3.07
N LEU A 248 -0.12 -1.20 2.99
CA LEU A 248 -0.46 -2.16 4.06
C LEU A 248 0.58 -3.27 4.33
N CYS A 249 1.37 -3.72 3.35
CA CYS A 249 2.10 -4.99 3.50
C CYS A 249 3.49 -4.89 4.17
N CYS A 250 4.26 -3.85 3.83
CA CYS A 250 5.56 -3.56 4.38
C CYS A 250 5.88 -2.17 3.83
N LEU A 251 6.04 -1.15 4.66
CA LEU A 251 6.27 0.24 4.21
C LEU A 251 7.58 0.47 3.44
N LYS A 252 8.24 -0.62 3.02
CA LYS A 252 9.44 -0.66 2.20
C LYS A 252 9.28 -1.76 1.14
N ALA A 253 9.77 -1.47 -0.07
CA ALA A 253 9.90 -2.45 -1.14
C ALA A 253 10.67 -3.68 -0.63
N TRP A 254 10.37 -4.85 -1.16
CA TRP A 254 11.24 -6.00 -0.95
C TRP A 254 12.48 -5.74 -1.79
N GLU A 255 13.59 -5.38 -1.17
CA GLU A 255 14.86 -5.05 -1.83
C GLU A 255 15.80 -6.23 -1.68
N ASP A 256 16.20 -6.84 -2.78
CA ASP A 256 17.16 -7.95 -2.85
C ASP A 256 16.84 -9.13 -1.92
N VAL A 257 15.62 -9.67 -2.01
CA VAL A 257 15.13 -10.76 -1.14
C VAL A 257 14.96 -12.05 -1.95
N PRO A 258 15.29 -13.24 -1.39
CA PRO A 258 14.91 -14.51 -2.01
C PRO A 258 13.40 -14.69 -1.92
N LEU A 259 12.77 -14.93 -3.06
CA LEU A 259 11.32 -15.09 -3.18
C LEU A 259 10.94 -16.55 -3.43
N THR A 260 10.03 -17.06 -2.62
CA THR A 260 9.40 -18.37 -2.80
C THR A 260 7.93 -18.17 -3.16
N LEU A 261 7.46 -18.81 -4.21
CA LEU A 261 6.06 -18.77 -4.64
C LEU A 261 5.40 -20.09 -4.29
N GLU A 262 4.30 -20.04 -3.56
CA GLU A 262 3.57 -21.21 -3.12
C GLU A 262 2.14 -21.18 -3.68
N THR A 263 1.69 -22.31 -4.24
CA THR A 263 0.31 -22.50 -4.71
C THR A 263 -0.62 -23.04 -3.61
N ALA A 264 -0.06 -23.51 -2.50
CA ALA A 264 -0.84 -23.87 -1.33
C ALA A 264 -1.49 -22.63 -0.72
N SER A 265 -2.72 -22.73 -0.22
CA SER A 265 -3.23 -21.73 0.72
C SER A 265 -2.65 -22.04 2.11
N PRO A 266 -1.98 -21.10 2.80
CA PRO A 266 -1.45 -21.35 4.12
C PRO A 266 -2.60 -21.61 5.10
N THR A 267 -2.47 -22.63 5.95
CA THR A 267 -3.54 -23.08 6.86
C THR A 267 -3.63 -22.29 8.16
N PHE A 268 -2.80 -21.27 8.35
CA PHE A 268 -2.82 -20.44 9.56
C PHE A 268 -4.13 -19.63 9.66
N GLY A 269 -4.89 -19.84 10.74
CA GLY A 269 -6.09 -19.06 11.04
C GLY A 269 -7.35 -19.42 10.23
N VAL A 270 -7.36 -20.52 9.48
CA VAL A 270 -8.57 -21.00 8.79
C VAL A 270 -9.42 -21.80 9.78
N ASN A 271 -10.54 -21.21 10.21
CA ASN A 271 -11.58 -21.97 10.92
C ASN A 271 -12.04 -23.13 10.05
N ILE A 272 -12.24 -24.31 10.65
CA ILE A 272 -12.79 -25.48 9.96
C ILE A 272 -14.10 -25.05 9.26
N PRO A 273 -14.21 -25.20 7.92
CA PRO A 273 -15.40 -24.75 7.21
C PRO A 273 -16.62 -25.54 7.71
N GLN A 274 -17.64 -24.82 8.17
CA GLN A 274 -18.90 -25.43 8.57
C GLN A 274 -19.77 -25.69 7.34
N LEU A 275 -20.09 -26.97 7.12
CA LEU A 275 -21.03 -27.38 6.08
C LEU A 275 -22.43 -26.91 6.48
N HIS A 276 -23.02 -26.04 5.65
CA HIS A 276 -24.41 -25.64 5.81
C HIS A 276 -25.29 -26.66 5.08
N PRO A 277 -26.21 -27.33 5.77
CA PRO A 277 -27.11 -28.28 5.12
C PRO A 277 -27.98 -27.56 4.09
N TRP A 278 -28.08 -28.12 2.90
CA TRP A 278 -29.04 -27.67 1.90
C TRP A 278 -30.43 -28.15 2.30
N HIS A 279 -31.33 -27.21 2.63
CA HIS A 279 -32.72 -27.52 2.87
C HIS A 279 -33.50 -27.41 1.56
N LEU A 280 -33.93 -28.55 1.00
CA LEU A 280 -34.90 -28.56 -0.10
C LEU A 280 -36.26 -28.13 0.43
N SER A 281 -36.75 -26.97 -0.01
CA SER A 281 -38.14 -26.54 0.23
C SER A 281 -38.91 -26.55 -1.08
N VAL A 282 -40.12 -27.14 -1.07
CA VAL A 282 -41.05 -27.01 -2.19
C VAL A 282 -41.49 -25.55 -2.30
N TYR A 283 -41.32 -24.97 -3.49
CA TYR A 283 -41.75 -23.59 -3.77
C TYR A 283 -43.24 -23.43 -3.44
N LYS A 284 -43.54 -22.61 -2.43
CA LYS A 284 -44.89 -22.19 -2.12
C LYS A 284 -45.08 -20.79 -2.70
N PRO A 285 -45.85 -20.61 -3.78
CA PRO A 285 -46.13 -19.28 -4.30
C PRO A 285 -46.83 -18.46 -3.22
N GLU A 286 -46.43 -17.21 -3.07
CA GLU A 286 -47.09 -16.29 -2.14
C GLU A 286 -48.57 -16.16 -2.52
N PRO A 287 -49.49 -16.12 -1.53
CA PRO A 287 -50.90 -15.87 -1.82
C PRO A 287 -51.03 -14.52 -2.54
N PRO A 288 -51.88 -14.44 -3.58
CA PRO A 288 -52.04 -13.20 -4.35
C PRO A 288 -52.48 -12.08 -3.41
N ARG A 289 -51.73 -10.97 -3.42
CA ARG A 289 -52.10 -9.77 -2.67
C ARG A 289 -53.46 -9.28 -3.19
N PRO A 290 -54.43 -8.95 -2.33
CA PRO A 290 -55.69 -8.38 -2.79
C PRO A 290 -55.41 -7.08 -3.54
N ALA A 291 -55.96 -6.97 -4.74
CA ALA A 291 -55.82 -5.79 -5.59
C ALA A 291 -56.43 -4.58 -4.87
N SER A 292 -55.59 -3.65 -4.43
CA SER A 292 -56.04 -2.32 -4.04
C SER A 292 -56.54 -1.61 -5.30
N PHE A 293 -57.85 -1.40 -5.39
CA PHE A 293 -58.47 -0.53 -6.39
C PHE A 293 -57.92 0.89 -6.24
N SER A 294 -56.98 1.28 -7.09
CA SER A 294 -56.60 2.69 -7.26
C SER A 294 -57.37 3.27 -8.43
N ARG A 295 -58.37 4.09 -8.09
CA ARG A 295 -59.15 4.92 -9.02
C ARG A 295 -58.23 5.97 -9.65
N GLY A 296 -58.24 6.06 -10.98
CA GLY A 296 -57.39 6.98 -11.73
C GLY A 296 -57.83 8.44 -11.69
N ALA A 297 -56.84 9.32 -11.91
CA ALA A 297 -56.87 10.64 -12.56
C ALA A 297 -55.42 11.18 -12.46
N GLY A 298 -54.73 11.73 -13.46
CA GLY A 298 -55.01 12.13 -14.83
C GLY A 298 -53.85 13.05 -15.27
N GLY A 299 -53.53 13.06 -16.58
CA GLY A 299 -52.65 14.05 -17.24
C GLY A 299 -51.14 13.78 -17.12
N GLY A 300 -50.30 13.92 -18.15
CA GLY A 300 -50.44 14.44 -19.51
C GLY A 300 -49.05 14.84 -20.03
N GLY A 301 -48.81 14.66 -21.34
CA GLY A 301 -47.65 15.19 -22.09
C GLY A 301 -46.37 14.33 -22.01
N PHE A 302 -45.57 14.13 -23.05
CA PHE A 302 -45.50 14.68 -24.40
C PHE A 302 -44.95 13.61 -25.35
N ALA A 303 -45.44 13.66 -26.60
CA ALA A 303 -44.88 12.94 -27.73
C ALA A 303 -43.74 13.75 -28.36
N ALA A 304 -42.67 13.08 -28.79
CA ALA A 304 -41.83 13.57 -29.87
C ALA A 304 -41.27 12.39 -30.67
N ARG A 305 -41.49 12.48 -31.98
CA ARG A 305 -41.15 11.55 -33.05
C ARG A 305 -39.78 11.89 -33.62
N ARG A 306 -38.98 10.88 -34.02
CA ARG A 306 -38.19 10.96 -35.27
C ARG A 306 -37.63 9.60 -35.74
N GLN A 307 -37.90 9.32 -37.01
CA GLN A 307 -37.12 8.48 -37.95
C GLN A 307 -35.80 9.24 -38.28
N LEU A 308 -34.72 8.75 -38.93
CA LEU A 308 -34.44 7.62 -39.83
C LEU A 308 -32.89 7.54 -40.03
N SER A 309 -32.39 6.34 -40.39
CA SER A 309 -31.24 6.02 -41.27
C SER A 309 -29.78 6.49 -41.06
N ALA A 310 -28.90 5.56 -41.48
CA ALA A 310 -27.44 5.58 -41.62
C ALA A 310 -26.87 6.55 -42.66
N LEU A 311 -25.58 6.92 -42.49
CA LEU A 311 -24.50 6.80 -43.48
C LEU A 311 -23.15 7.28 -42.91
N ARG A 312 -22.12 6.94 -43.68
CA ARG A 312 -20.66 6.86 -43.47
C ARG A 312 -19.92 8.20 -43.72
N ASP A 313 -18.77 8.38 -43.08
CA ASP A 313 -17.49 8.93 -43.59
C ASP A 313 -16.52 9.15 -42.40
N THR A 314 -15.48 8.33 -42.20
CA THR A 314 -14.07 8.50 -42.65
C THR A 314 -13.51 9.92 -42.54
N ALA A 315 -12.68 10.14 -41.52
CA ALA A 315 -11.69 11.22 -41.46
C ALA A 315 -10.31 10.57 -41.24
N GLY A 316 -9.37 10.88 -42.12
CA GLY A 316 -8.01 10.34 -42.13
C GLY A 316 -7.13 10.97 -41.06
N ILE A 317 -6.19 10.16 -40.56
CA ILE A 317 -5.00 10.61 -39.85
C ILE A 317 -3.82 10.08 -40.67
N GLU A 318 -2.95 10.99 -41.06
CA GLU A 318 -1.73 10.74 -41.82
C GLU A 318 -0.74 9.92 -40.97
N GLU A 319 -0.38 8.73 -41.46
CA GLU A 319 0.73 7.95 -40.94
C GLU A 319 2.06 8.55 -41.42
N ARG A 320 2.92 8.90 -40.47
CA ARG A 320 4.31 9.28 -40.70
C ARG A 320 5.15 8.02 -40.49
N GLU A 321 5.69 7.46 -41.58
CA GLU A 321 6.58 6.31 -41.53
C GLU A 321 7.88 6.66 -40.79
N GLU A 322 8.05 6.11 -39.59
CA GLU A 322 9.37 5.97 -38.95
C GLU A 322 9.94 4.59 -39.29
N ILE A 323 11.04 4.59 -40.04
CA ILE A 323 11.81 3.39 -40.37
C ILE A 323 12.51 2.91 -39.08
N GLN A 324 11.94 1.89 -38.42
CA GLN A 324 12.60 1.19 -37.32
C GLN A 324 13.63 0.19 -37.88
N VAL A 325 14.90 0.45 -37.60
CA VAL A 325 16.01 -0.47 -37.83
C VAL A 325 15.94 -1.58 -36.79
N TYR A 326 15.61 -2.80 -37.21
CA TYR A 326 15.70 -3.99 -36.38
C TYR A 326 17.18 -4.38 -36.21
N CYS A 327 17.76 -4.08 -35.05
CA CYS A 327 18.97 -4.75 -34.58
C CYS A 327 18.55 -6.06 -33.92
N GLU A 328 18.89 -7.19 -34.53
CA GLU A 328 18.65 -8.52 -34.00
C GLU A 328 19.58 -8.75 -32.79
N THR A 329 19.14 -8.37 -31.59
CA THR A 329 19.85 -8.68 -30.36
C THR A 329 19.61 -10.14 -29.98
N ALA A 330 20.69 -10.84 -29.63
CA ALA A 330 20.61 -12.21 -29.15
C ALA A 330 19.63 -12.30 -27.94
N PRO A 331 18.74 -13.30 -27.90
CA PRO A 331 17.80 -13.42 -26.79
C PRO A 331 18.55 -13.65 -25.48
N MET A 332 18.24 -12.85 -24.46
CA MET A 332 18.74 -13.07 -23.10
C MET A 332 18.18 -14.41 -22.57
N THR A 333 19.05 -15.29 -22.11
CA THR A 333 18.69 -16.56 -21.48
C THR A 333 17.97 -16.33 -20.16
N HIS A 334 16.76 -16.89 -20.00
CA HIS A 334 16.09 -16.98 -18.71
C HIS A 334 16.77 -18.05 -17.84
N ARG A 335 16.98 -17.75 -16.56
CA ARG A 335 17.62 -18.65 -15.61
C ARG A 335 16.53 -19.50 -14.94
N GLU A 336 16.62 -20.82 -15.08
CA GLU A 336 15.58 -21.75 -14.61
C GLU A 336 15.43 -21.75 -13.07
N VAL A 337 14.18 -21.82 -12.59
CA VAL A 337 13.82 -22.05 -11.17
C VAL A 337 14.06 -23.51 -10.77
N ASP A 338 14.62 -23.70 -9.59
CA ASP A 338 14.69 -25.00 -8.93
C ASP A 338 13.32 -25.35 -8.31
N VAL A 339 12.67 -26.41 -8.80
CA VAL A 339 11.33 -26.84 -8.37
C VAL A 339 11.47 -27.92 -7.30
N SER A 340 11.29 -27.56 -6.03
CA SER A 340 11.62 -28.47 -4.92
C SER A 340 10.46 -29.29 -4.34
N SER A 341 9.29 -29.37 -4.98
CA SER A 341 8.21 -30.24 -4.45
C SER A 341 7.33 -30.88 -5.54
N LYS A 342 7.35 -32.23 -5.55
CA LYS A 342 6.42 -33.12 -6.25
C LYS A 342 5.36 -33.61 -5.26
N GLY A 343 4.43 -32.76 -4.86
CA GLY A 343 3.24 -33.15 -4.09
C GLY A 343 1.98 -32.97 -4.94
N ASN A 344 1.08 -33.97 -4.97
CA ASN A 344 -0.13 -33.96 -5.82
C ASN A 344 -1.16 -32.83 -5.51
N VAL A 345 -0.90 -31.93 -4.54
CA VAL A 345 -1.85 -30.92 -4.06
C VAL A 345 -1.25 -29.51 -3.95
N SER A 346 0.07 -29.35 -3.89
CA SER A 346 0.72 -28.04 -3.80
C SER A 346 2.10 -28.02 -4.46
N ALA A 347 2.46 -26.86 -5.01
CA ALA A 347 3.74 -26.61 -5.67
C ALA A 347 4.44 -25.42 -5.01
N THR A 348 5.76 -25.54 -4.88
CA THR A 348 6.65 -24.51 -4.33
C THR A 348 7.71 -24.20 -5.38
N PHE A 349 7.79 -22.93 -5.77
CA PHE A 349 8.73 -22.43 -6.77
C PHE A 349 9.70 -21.45 -6.10
N ARG A 350 11.01 -21.75 -6.14
CA ARG A 350 12.03 -20.83 -5.60
C ARG A 350 12.59 -19.97 -6.74
N VAL A 351 12.25 -18.68 -6.75
CA VAL A 351 12.79 -17.75 -7.74
C VAL A 351 14.32 -17.68 -7.60
N PRO A 352 15.10 -17.96 -8.66
CA PRO A 352 16.55 -17.96 -8.57
C PRO A 352 17.08 -16.53 -8.40
N GLY A 353 17.98 -16.35 -7.45
CA GLY A 353 18.61 -15.07 -7.16
C GLY A 353 17.80 -14.22 -6.17
N LEU A 354 18.16 -12.95 -6.12
CA LEU A 354 17.50 -11.94 -5.29
C LEU A 354 16.63 -11.08 -6.20
N ILE A 355 15.41 -10.80 -5.78
CA ILE A 355 14.47 -9.98 -6.53
C ILE A 355 14.08 -8.75 -5.72
N THR A 356 13.87 -7.63 -6.43
CA THR A 356 13.28 -6.43 -5.89
C THR A 356 11.84 -6.28 -6.37
N VAL A 357 10.88 -6.25 -5.45
CA VAL A 357 9.44 -6.05 -5.74
C VAL A 357 9.00 -4.73 -5.11
N PRO A 358 8.65 -3.71 -5.93
CA PRO A 358 8.17 -2.44 -5.42
C PRO A 358 6.73 -2.55 -4.91
N SER A 359 6.38 -1.64 -3.99
CA SER A 359 5.02 -1.54 -3.45
C SER A 359 4.20 -0.50 -4.23
N ASP A 360 4.01 -0.69 -5.52
CA ASP A 360 3.28 0.23 -6.41
C ASP A 360 1.85 -0.24 -6.71
N GLY A 361 1.52 -1.50 -6.42
CA GLY A 361 0.24 -2.11 -6.77
C GLY A 361 0.16 -2.56 -8.23
N GLU A 362 1.26 -2.46 -8.99
CA GLU A 362 1.35 -2.95 -10.36
C GLU A 362 1.70 -4.45 -10.40
N HIS A 363 1.53 -5.04 -11.59
CA HIS A 363 1.86 -6.44 -11.85
C HIS A 363 3.33 -6.57 -12.25
N HIS A 364 4.14 -7.19 -11.39
CA HIS A 364 5.54 -7.50 -11.67
C HIS A 364 5.66 -8.96 -12.09
N ASN A 365 6.02 -9.19 -13.36
CA ASN A 365 6.13 -10.54 -13.91
C ASN A 365 7.52 -11.12 -13.67
N VAL A 366 7.56 -12.30 -13.06
CA VAL A 366 8.79 -13.05 -12.80
C VAL A 366 8.72 -14.36 -13.56
N THR A 367 9.76 -14.66 -14.34
CA THR A 367 9.83 -15.95 -15.05
C THR A 367 10.20 -17.05 -14.06
N ILE A 368 9.34 -18.05 -13.97
CA ILE A 368 9.56 -19.24 -13.16
C ILE A 368 10.38 -20.25 -13.98
N VAL A 369 9.83 -20.72 -15.10
CA VAL A 369 10.51 -21.73 -15.92
C VAL A 369 10.21 -21.50 -17.40
N GLU A 370 11.21 -21.75 -18.24
CA GLU A 370 11.06 -21.82 -19.68
C GLU A 370 11.12 -23.29 -20.10
N LEU A 371 10.08 -23.76 -20.80
CA LEU A 371 9.95 -25.13 -21.22
C LEU A 371 9.88 -25.19 -22.75
N LYS A 372 10.77 -25.97 -23.35
CA LYS A 372 10.72 -26.30 -24.78
C LYS A 372 9.95 -27.60 -24.96
N LEU A 373 8.85 -27.52 -25.70
CA LEU A 373 7.85 -28.55 -25.79
C LEU A 373 7.71 -29.05 -27.22
N ASP A 374 7.75 -30.37 -27.39
CA ASP A 374 7.34 -31.01 -28.63
C ASP A 374 5.82 -31.00 -28.73
N ALA A 375 5.27 -30.51 -29.84
CA ALA A 375 3.84 -30.35 -30.01
C ALA A 375 3.43 -30.44 -31.49
N ALA A 376 2.28 -31.07 -31.74
CA ALA A 376 1.70 -31.11 -33.07
C ALA A 376 0.94 -29.80 -33.35
N LEU A 377 1.27 -29.16 -34.48
CA LEU A 377 0.67 -27.92 -34.95
C LEU A 377 -0.40 -28.21 -36.01
N SER A 378 -1.58 -27.59 -35.89
CA SER A 378 -2.67 -27.71 -36.87
C SER A 378 -3.36 -26.37 -37.09
N TRP A 379 -3.87 -26.11 -38.29
CA TRP A 379 -4.59 -24.87 -38.61
C TRP A 379 -6.10 -25.11 -38.55
N ILE A 380 -6.82 -24.20 -37.89
CA ILE A 380 -8.28 -24.22 -37.79
C ILE A 380 -8.83 -22.89 -38.28
N SER A 381 -9.84 -22.94 -39.14
CA SER A 381 -10.64 -21.78 -39.54
C SER A 381 -12.10 -22.06 -39.23
N VAL A 382 -12.82 -21.06 -38.71
CA VAL A 382 -14.29 -21.12 -38.52
C VAL A 382 -14.91 -19.94 -39.27
N PRO A 383 -15.00 -19.99 -40.62
CA PRO A 383 -15.34 -18.83 -41.47
C PRO A 383 -16.71 -18.21 -41.18
N LYS A 384 -17.62 -18.96 -40.55
CA LYS A 384 -18.94 -18.49 -40.15
C LYS A 384 -18.90 -17.52 -38.97
N GLU A 385 -17.89 -17.63 -38.11
CA GLU A 385 -17.73 -16.83 -36.88
C GLU A 385 -16.57 -15.83 -37.01
N ASP A 386 -15.43 -16.25 -37.58
CA ASP A 386 -14.27 -15.39 -37.85
C ASP A 386 -13.65 -15.77 -39.21
N THR A 387 -13.28 -14.75 -39.98
CA THR A 387 -12.59 -14.91 -41.27
C THR A 387 -11.11 -15.25 -41.11
N LYS A 388 -10.59 -15.21 -39.87
CA LYS A 388 -9.19 -15.53 -39.55
C LYS A 388 -8.94 -17.05 -39.47
N THR A 389 -7.70 -17.42 -39.75
CA THR A 389 -7.16 -18.76 -39.49
C THR A 389 -6.39 -18.74 -38.16
N HIS A 390 -6.60 -19.76 -37.34
CA HIS A 390 -6.00 -19.89 -36.02
C HIS A 390 -5.07 -21.09 -35.99
N LEU A 391 -3.93 -20.95 -35.31
CA LEU A 391 -3.03 -22.05 -35.04
C LEU A 391 -3.48 -22.77 -33.77
N LYS A 392 -3.73 -24.08 -33.88
CA LYS A 392 -3.98 -24.98 -32.76
C LYS A 392 -2.73 -25.81 -32.49
N VAL A 393 -2.30 -25.75 -31.23
CA VAL A 393 -1.22 -26.57 -30.69
C VAL A 393 -1.83 -27.69 -29.87
N SER A 394 -1.46 -28.95 -30.13
CA SER A 394 -1.84 -30.08 -29.29
C SER A 394 -0.60 -30.77 -28.73
N ASN A 395 -0.60 -30.95 -27.41
CA ASN A 395 0.47 -31.64 -26.69
C ASN A 395 -0.12 -32.57 -25.61
N GLN A 396 0.48 -33.74 -25.41
CA GLN A 396 0.19 -34.62 -24.28
C GLN A 396 1.16 -34.30 -23.14
N ILE A 397 0.92 -33.22 -22.40
CA ILE A 397 1.74 -32.93 -21.22
C ILE A 397 0.98 -33.34 -19.95
N ALA A 398 1.59 -34.22 -19.16
CA ALA A 398 1.24 -34.43 -17.77
C ALA A 398 1.89 -33.32 -16.91
N MET A 399 1.45 -32.08 -17.09
CA MET A 399 1.76 -31.01 -16.13
C MET A 399 0.74 -31.07 -14.99
N PRO A 400 1.11 -30.67 -13.75
CA PRO A 400 0.15 -30.55 -12.64
C PRO A 400 -0.97 -29.52 -12.92
N PHE A 401 -0.87 -28.77 -14.03
CA PHE A 401 -1.86 -27.81 -14.49
C PHE A 401 -2.44 -28.29 -15.83
N HIS A 402 -3.75 -28.56 -15.86
CA HIS A 402 -4.48 -28.87 -17.09
C HIS A 402 -4.51 -27.63 -17.99
N VAL A 403 -3.79 -27.64 -19.11
CA VAL A 403 -3.96 -26.61 -20.14
C VAL A 403 -4.24 -27.28 -21.48
N THR A 404 -5.50 -27.22 -21.90
CA THR A 404 -6.00 -28.14 -22.95
C THR A 404 -6.21 -27.45 -24.30
N PHE A 405 -6.27 -26.12 -24.40
CA PHE A 405 -6.53 -25.44 -25.69
C PHE A 405 -5.94 -24.02 -25.76
N PHE A 406 -5.30 -23.68 -26.89
CA PHE A 406 -4.87 -22.32 -27.22
C PHE A 406 -5.25 -21.95 -28.66
N VAL A 407 -5.55 -20.67 -28.86
CA VAL A 407 -5.93 -20.07 -30.13
C VAL A 407 -5.02 -18.88 -30.37
N PHE A 408 -4.17 -18.94 -31.40
CA PHE A 408 -3.28 -17.84 -31.78
C PHE A 408 -3.84 -17.06 -32.97
N HIS A 409 -3.66 -15.74 -32.98
CA HIS A 409 -3.97 -14.86 -34.12
C HIS A 409 -2.69 -14.42 -34.83
N ARG A 410 -2.70 -14.50 -36.17
CA ARG A 410 -1.61 -13.99 -37.01
C ARG A 410 -1.77 -12.47 -37.17
N SER A 411 -0.87 -11.70 -36.57
CA SER A 411 -0.62 -10.29 -36.92
C SER A 411 0.37 -10.24 -38.08
N GLY A 412 0.23 -9.27 -38.99
CA GLY A 412 0.98 -9.17 -40.25
C GLY A 412 2.51 -9.23 -40.11
N GLU A 413 3.15 -9.67 -41.20
CA GLU A 413 4.61 -9.80 -41.44
C GLU A 413 5.52 -9.89 -40.21
N GLY A 414 5.25 -10.87 -39.36
CA GLY A 414 6.14 -11.32 -38.30
C GLY A 414 5.90 -12.80 -38.03
N GLN A 415 6.94 -13.63 -38.13
CA GLN A 415 6.87 -15.09 -37.99
C GLN A 415 6.72 -15.58 -36.54
N LYS A 416 6.20 -14.73 -35.63
CA LYS A 416 6.02 -15.02 -34.21
C LYS A 416 4.56 -14.82 -33.80
N CYS A 417 3.93 -15.89 -33.31
CA CYS A 417 2.60 -15.83 -32.71
C CYS A 417 2.76 -15.75 -31.19
N VAL A 418 2.18 -14.72 -30.57
CA VAL A 418 2.13 -14.55 -29.10
C VAL A 418 0.69 -14.76 -28.65
N GLY A 419 0.50 -15.58 -27.61
CA GLY A 419 -0.81 -15.87 -27.04
C GLY A 419 -0.75 -15.86 -25.52
N LEU A 420 -1.71 -15.16 -24.89
CA LEU A 420 -1.91 -15.15 -23.44
C LEU A 420 -2.90 -16.25 -23.07
N ALA A 421 -2.50 -17.14 -22.16
CA ALA A 421 -3.39 -18.13 -21.59
C ALA A 421 -3.85 -17.72 -20.18
N LEU A 422 -5.17 -17.71 -19.98
CA LEU A 422 -5.76 -17.62 -18.66
C LEU A 422 -5.87 -19.05 -18.10
N GLY A 423 -5.05 -19.36 -17.10
CA GLY A 423 -5.26 -20.56 -16.28
C GLY A 423 -6.47 -20.37 -15.37
N SER A 424 -7.31 -21.40 -15.26
CA SER A 424 -8.41 -21.49 -14.31
C SER A 424 -7.91 -21.61 -12.87
#